data_AF-A0A2T5X6F8-F1
#
_entry.id   AF-A0A2T5X6F8-F1
#
_cell.length_a   1.000
_cell.length_b   1.000
_cell.length_c   1.000
_cell.angle_alpha   90.00
_cell.angle_beta   90.00
_cell.angle_gamma   90.00
#
_symmetry.space_group_name_H-M   'P 1'
#
loop_
_entity.id
_entity.type
_entity.pdbx_description
1 polymer ?
#
loop_
_entity_poly.entity_id
_entity_poly.type
_entity_poly.pdbx_seq_one_letter_code
_entity_poly.pdbx_strand_id
1 'polypeptide(L)'
;MTTSTTPPWPAGVAQHRRFRHFTEAGWRMSTRLGAVIVYLPVLIVAALTRLVGLDSPRDLVFDETYYVKDAWSLWNLGYEGKWPEGANEAFISGTTEQFSTTAAFVAHPPLGKWLIGVGIAAFGPDNPFGWRIATAVAGILTVVLVMAIAYRLFQSRAFAAVAGYLVAIDGIAIVMSRTALLDQLLTVFVMAAFLVVLIDRAHTTARFRAWQRRNHPHPHAKPRRHPWGDPAVWGPVVVWRPWLLTAAALLGAATAVKWSGLYVIAVFGVWVVVADALAARRAGVTLWASGSLFRQAPVTALLMLPVALLTYLASWTGWFATSGGYNRSWAAVNGVTASEPWASLGALWDYHRQQYAYHIAENTPHAYQANPLGWLVLNRPTAFYYETDCGANCATYITSIANPLLWWLGAAALVWVVWRVVRHRAWSLSPILIGIAATYLPWLQYQNRTVFMFYTVVIEPFLVLAFVAALMALSRKWRGAPAVALTLITFVSAFFLPVWLGWDIPVWFARLHYWFPAWI
;
A
#
# COMPACT_ATOMS: atom_id res chain seq x y z
N MET A 1 27.86 52.44 -12.59
CA MET A 1 27.15 51.35 -13.29
C MET A 1 27.38 50.06 -12.52
N THR A 2 26.40 49.67 -11.70
CA THR A 2 26.44 48.50 -10.82
C THR A 2 25.19 47.67 -11.11
N THR A 3 25.36 46.59 -11.86
CA THR A 3 24.28 45.65 -12.18
C THR A 3 23.96 44.80 -10.95
N SER A 4 22.78 45.04 -10.38
CA SER A 4 22.22 44.30 -9.25
C SER A 4 21.89 42.86 -9.67
N THR A 5 22.58 41.88 -9.09
CA THR A 5 22.19 40.47 -9.14
C THR A 5 21.03 40.23 -8.17
N THR A 6 19.81 40.18 -8.70
CA THR A 6 18.64 39.66 -7.98
C THR A 6 18.83 38.18 -7.64
N PRO A 7 18.59 37.73 -6.40
CA PRO A 7 18.71 36.33 -6.03
C PRO A 7 17.60 35.46 -6.68
N PRO A 8 17.89 34.22 -7.10
CA PRO A 8 16.89 33.34 -7.67
C PRO A 8 16.06 32.70 -6.54
N TRP A 9 14.92 33.34 -6.24
CA TRP A 9 13.78 32.85 -5.45
C TRP A 9 13.86 32.89 -3.91
N PRO A 10 12.81 33.42 -3.23
CA PRO A 10 12.64 33.31 -1.78
C PRO A 10 11.97 32.00 -1.36
N ALA A 11 12.33 31.57 -0.15
CA ALA A 11 11.87 30.37 0.56
C ALA A 11 10.37 30.06 0.41
N GLY A 12 10.05 28.84 -0.03
CA GLY A 12 8.98 27.90 0.41
C GLY A 12 7.53 28.35 0.72
N VAL A 13 7.22 29.64 0.75
CA VAL A 13 5.94 30.21 1.21
C VAL A 13 5.14 30.76 0.03
N ALA A 14 5.81 31.16 -1.07
CA ALA A 14 5.15 31.75 -2.22
C ALA A 14 4.33 30.73 -3.06
N GLN A 15 4.78 29.48 -3.16
CA GLN A 15 3.96 28.42 -3.76
C GLN A 15 2.75 28.08 -2.88
N HIS A 16 2.88 28.15 -1.55
CA HIS A 16 1.75 27.98 -0.63
C HIS A 16 0.68 29.09 -0.74
N ARG A 17 1.04 30.32 -1.10
CA ARG A 17 0.04 31.39 -1.32
C ARG A 17 -0.75 31.23 -2.63
N ARG A 18 -0.18 30.65 -3.69
CA ARG A 18 -0.89 30.45 -4.97
C ARG A 18 -1.91 29.29 -4.98
N PHE A 19 -1.98 28.52 -3.89
CA PHE A 19 -3.02 27.51 -3.64
C PHE A 19 -4.12 27.99 -2.68
N ARG A 20 -3.93 29.13 -2.00
CA ARG A 20 -4.87 29.65 -0.98
C ARG A 20 -6.11 30.32 -1.55
N HIS A 21 -6.10 30.76 -2.81
CA HIS A 21 -7.22 31.52 -3.38
C HIS A 21 -8.41 30.67 -3.86
N PHE A 22 -8.38 29.35 -3.69
CA PHE A 22 -9.53 28.47 -4.01
C PHE A 22 -10.29 27.97 -2.77
N THR A 23 -9.93 28.40 -1.56
CA THR A 23 -10.61 27.99 -0.31
C THR A 23 -11.51 29.05 0.31
N GLU A 24 -11.58 30.27 -0.23
CA GLU A 24 -12.22 31.40 0.47
C GLU A 24 -13.50 31.95 -0.16
N ALA A 25 -13.95 31.42 -1.31
CA ALA A 25 -15.25 31.76 -1.87
C ALA A 25 -16.20 30.56 -1.78
N GLY A 26 -16.85 30.36 -0.63
CA GLY A 26 -18.12 29.62 -0.58
C GLY A 26 -18.33 28.50 0.44
N TRP A 27 -17.39 28.17 1.34
CA TRP A 27 -17.72 27.31 2.49
C TRP A 27 -16.66 27.43 3.59
N ARG A 28 -17.06 27.77 4.82
CA ARG A 28 -16.16 27.80 5.99
C ARG A 28 -15.79 26.36 6.42
N MET A 29 -14.97 25.68 5.61
CA MET A 29 -14.44 24.33 5.85
C MET A 29 -13.23 24.32 6.80
N SER A 30 -12.91 25.39 7.53
CA SER A 30 -11.74 25.47 8.42
C SER A 30 -11.92 24.74 9.76
N THR A 31 -13.16 24.43 10.16
CA THR A 31 -13.49 23.81 11.44
C THR A 31 -13.43 22.28 11.38
N ARG A 32 -13.34 21.61 12.56
CA ARG A 32 -13.43 20.15 12.68
C ARG A 32 -14.73 19.60 12.07
N LEU A 33 -15.84 20.35 12.23
CA LEU A 33 -17.14 20.02 11.65
C LEU A 33 -17.11 20.01 10.11
N GLY A 34 -16.41 20.96 9.48
CA GLY A 34 -16.24 21.00 8.03
C GLY A 34 -15.45 19.81 7.47
N ALA A 35 -14.58 19.18 8.26
CA ALA A 35 -13.90 17.95 7.87
C ALA A 35 -14.84 16.73 7.92
N VAL A 36 -15.69 16.66 8.96
CA VAL A 36 -16.69 15.58 9.11
C VAL A 36 -17.68 15.60 7.95
N ILE A 37 -18.26 16.77 7.63
CA ILE A 37 -19.23 16.92 6.54
C ILE A 37 -18.67 16.44 5.19
N VAL A 38 -17.38 16.65 4.94
CA VAL A 38 -16.75 16.34 3.65
C VAL A 38 -16.27 14.89 3.56
N TYR A 39 -15.80 14.30 4.66
CA TYR A 39 -15.27 12.93 4.63
C TYR A 39 -16.31 11.87 4.97
N LEU A 40 -17.33 12.19 5.77
CA LEU A 40 -18.33 11.21 6.19
C LEU A 40 -19.09 10.57 5.00
N PRO A 41 -19.56 11.32 3.98
CA PRO A 41 -20.22 10.70 2.83
C PRO A 41 -19.31 9.73 2.08
N VAL A 42 -18.01 10.05 1.95
CA VAL A 42 -17.01 9.18 1.34
C VAL A 42 -16.84 7.89 2.13
N LEU A 43 -16.79 7.99 3.47
CA LEU A 43 -16.70 6.81 4.34
C LEU A 43 -17.97 5.96 4.32
N ILE A 44 -19.15 6.57 4.19
CA ILE A 44 -20.39 5.83 3.99
C ILE A 44 -20.34 5.04 2.68
N VAL A 45 -19.93 5.65 1.57
CA VAL A 45 -19.77 4.94 0.29
C VAL A 45 -18.73 3.81 0.41
N ALA A 46 -17.60 4.07 1.06
CA ALA A 46 -16.58 3.04 1.29
C ALA A 46 -17.11 1.87 2.12
N ALA A 47 -17.86 2.14 3.19
CA ALA A 47 -18.48 1.13 4.03
C ALA A 47 -19.54 0.34 3.27
N LEU A 48 -20.44 1.00 2.54
CA LEU A 48 -21.49 0.35 1.78
C LEU A 48 -20.93 -0.61 0.72
N THR A 49 -19.96 -0.14 -0.07
CA THR A 49 -19.34 -0.97 -1.12
C THR A 49 -18.56 -2.17 -0.57
N ARG A 50 -18.08 -2.11 0.67
CA ARG A 50 -17.24 -3.16 1.27
C ARG A 50 -17.97 -4.08 2.24
N LEU A 51 -19.04 -3.63 2.88
CA LEU A 51 -19.73 -4.38 3.94
C LEU A 51 -21.10 -4.93 3.51
N VAL A 52 -21.80 -4.29 2.58
CA VAL A 52 -23.12 -4.76 2.15
C VAL A 52 -22.96 -6.07 1.37
N GLY A 53 -23.67 -7.11 1.80
CA GLY A 53 -23.62 -8.45 1.19
C GLY A 53 -22.23 -9.10 1.23
N LEU A 54 -21.41 -8.80 2.24
CA LEU A 54 -20.04 -9.33 2.36
C LEU A 54 -20.01 -10.86 2.54
N ASP A 55 -21.10 -11.45 3.01
CA ASP A 55 -21.33 -12.90 3.12
C ASP A 55 -21.65 -13.57 1.78
N SER A 56 -21.79 -12.81 0.69
CA SER A 56 -22.07 -13.31 -0.66
C SER A 56 -20.87 -13.12 -1.61
N PRO A 57 -20.55 -14.12 -2.47
CA PRO A 57 -21.15 -15.46 -2.54
C PRO A 57 -20.74 -16.32 -1.34
N ARG A 58 -21.55 -17.34 -1.02
CA ARG A 58 -21.26 -18.37 0.00
C ARG A 58 -20.34 -19.45 -0.54
N ASP A 59 -19.19 -19.01 -1.00
CA ASP A 59 -18.16 -19.85 -1.61
C ASP A 59 -16.77 -19.26 -1.32
N LEU A 60 -15.73 -20.08 -1.41
CA LEU A 60 -14.34 -19.65 -1.35
C LEU A 60 -13.92 -19.15 -2.74
N VAL A 61 -13.82 -17.83 -2.89
CA VAL A 61 -13.52 -17.18 -4.15
C VAL A 61 -12.02 -17.12 -4.38
N PHE A 62 -11.55 -17.60 -5.54
CA PHE A 62 -10.14 -17.50 -5.93
C PHE A 62 -9.19 -18.05 -4.85
N ASP A 63 -8.17 -17.30 -4.45
CA ASP A 63 -7.18 -17.66 -3.43
C ASP A 63 -7.73 -17.73 -1.98
N GLU A 64 -9.02 -17.44 -1.74
CA GLU A 64 -9.66 -17.75 -0.44
C GLU A 64 -9.56 -19.24 -0.10
N THR A 65 -9.50 -20.10 -1.14
CA THR A 65 -9.21 -21.53 -1.01
C THR A 65 -7.92 -21.84 -0.25
N TYR A 66 -6.99 -20.90 -0.14
CA TYR A 66 -5.77 -21.05 0.65
C TYR A 66 -5.87 -20.22 1.92
N TYR A 67 -6.06 -18.91 1.80
CA TYR A 67 -5.84 -17.99 2.92
C TYR A 67 -6.87 -18.12 4.05
N VAL A 68 -8.12 -18.47 3.76
CA VAL A 68 -9.15 -18.66 4.80
C VAL A 68 -8.81 -19.88 5.66
N LYS A 69 -8.52 -21.01 5.02
CA LYS A 69 -8.14 -22.26 5.67
C LYS A 69 -6.79 -22.16 6.39
N ASP A 70 -5.81 -21.54 5.77
CA ASP A 70 -4.52 -21.28 6.41
C ASP A 70 -4.67 -20.38 7.63
N ALA A 71 -5.46 -19.30 7.53
CA ALA A 71 -5.74 -18.41 8.67
C ALA A 71 -6.43 -19.15 9.82
N TRP A 72 -7.37 -20.04 9.52
CA TRP A 72 -8.08 -20.79 10.54
C TRP A 72 -7.19 -21.84 11.23
N SER A 73 -6.40 -22.59 10.47
CA SER A 73 -5.44 -23.53 11.07
C SER A 73 -4.34 -22.80 11.85
N LEU A 74 -3.84 -21.67 11.33
CA LEU A 74 -2.88 -20.80 12.03
C LEU A 74 -3.43 -20.31 13.36
N TRP A 75 -4.69 -19.87 13.39
CA TRP A 75 -5.36 -19.40 14.60
C TRP A 75 -5.42 -20.48 15.69
N ASN A 76 -5.73 -21.72 15.30
CA ASN A 76 -5.94 -22.82 16.24
C ASN A 76 -4.64 -23.54 16.64
N LEU A 77 -3.66 -23.64 15.75
CA LEU A 77 -2.44 -24.40 15.97
C LEU A 77 -1.23 -23.52 16.30
N GLY A 78 -1.26 -22.22 15.99
CA GLY A 78 -0.10 -21.33 16.01
C GLY A 78 0.79 -21.44 14.75
N TYR A 79 0.46 -22.32 13.81
CA TYR A 79 1.12 -22.50 12.51
C TYR A 79 0.12 -23.06 11.50
N GLU A 80 0.40 -22.94 10.20
CA GLU A 80 -0.47 -23.44 9.14
C GLU A 80 -0.44 -24.96 9.06
N GLY A 81 -1.61 -25.60 9.15
CA GLY A 81 -1.81 -27.04 9.09
C GLY A 81 -2.22 -27.52 7.70
N LYS A 82 -1.98 -28.80 7.39
CA LYS A 82 -2.45 -29.43 6.15
C LYS A 82 -3.96 -29.67 6.19
N TRP A 83 -4.60 -29.49 5.05
CA TRP A 83 -6.02 -29.78 4.84
C TRP A 83 -6.19 -30.99 3.91
N PRO A 84 -7.23 -31.82 4.10
CA PRO A 84 -7.52 -32.93 3.20
C PRO A 84 -7.98 -32.44 1.81
N GLU A 85 -7.98 -33.34 0.83
CA GLU A 85 -8.63 -33.10 -0.46
C GLU A 85 -10.14 -32.87 -0.25
N GLY A 86 -10.74 -32.00 -1.06
CA GLY A 86 -12.17 -31.63 -0.91
C GLY A 86 -12.48 -30.80 0.35
N ALA A 87 -11.45 -30.22 1.00
CA ALA A 87 -11.66 -29.41 2.20
C ALA A 87 -12.45 -28.12 1.95
N ASN A 88 -12.57 -27.64 0.71
CA ASN A 88 -13.31 -26.41 0.41
C ASN A 88 -14.80 -26.62 0.68
N GLU A 89 -15.37 -27.67 0.08
CA GLU A 89 -16.79 -28.00 0.18
C GLU A 89 -17.17 -28.27 1.64
N ALA A 90 -16.33 -29.03 2.36
CA ALA A 90 -16.53 -29.28 3.79
C ALA A 90 -16.50 -27.99 4.62
N PHE A 91 -15.52 -27.11 4.37
CA PHE A 91 -15.38 -25.84 5.09
C PHE A 91 -16.57 -24.90 4.83
N ILE A 92 -16.99 -24.77 3.57
CA ILE A 92 -18.18 -23.98 3.17
C ILE A 92 -19.45 -24.53 3.82
N SER A 93 -19.57 -25.85 3.99
CA SER A 93 -20.70 -26.47 4.69
C SER A 93 -20.63 -26.37 6.24
N GLY A 94 -19.62 -25.70 6.79
CA GLY A 94 -19.44 -25.49 8.22
C GLY A 94 -18.58 -26.53 8.95
N THR A 95 -18.02 -27.51 8.23
CA THR A 95 -17.09 -28.50 8.81
C THR A 95 -15.65 -27.96 8.75
N THR A 96 -15.28 -27.15 9.73
CA THR A 96 -14.09 -26.28 9.68
C THR A 96 -12.88 -26.80 10.47
N GLU A 97 -12.98 -27.95 11.12
CA GLU A 97 -11.94 -28.51 11.99
C GLU A 97 -11.18 -29.71 11.38
N GLN A 98 -11.24 -29.88 10.05
CA GLN A 98 -10.60 -31.02 9.37
C GLN A 98 -9.08 -30.87 9.16
N PHE A 99 -8.49 -29.76 9.60
CA PHE A 99 -7.05 -29.54 9.47
C PHE A 99 -6.25 -30.51 10.35
N SER A 100 -5.10 -30.96 9.82
CA SER A 100 -4.15 -31.81 10.54
C SER A 100 -3.17 -30.97 11.37
N THR A 101 -2.63 -31.55 12.44
CA THR A 101 -1.45 -31.04 13.16
C THR A 101 -0.15 -31.17 12.35
N THR A 102 -0.19 -31.80 11.18
CA THR A 102 0.93 -31.80 10.24
C THR A 102 1.03 -30.44 9.57
N ALA A 103 2.16 -29.74 9.73
CA ALA A 103 2.33 -28.43 9.11
C ALA A 103 2.31 -28.44 7.58
N ALA A 104 1.75 -27.38 7.02
CA ALA A 104 1.79 -27.05 5.61
C ALA A 104 2.96 -26.09 5.30
N PHE A 105 3.55 -26.26 4.12
CA PHE A 105 4.44 -25.25 3.56
C PHE A 105 3.57 -24.08 3.06
N VAL A 106 3.90 -22.86 3.45
CA VAL A 106 3.23 -21.65 2.96
C VAL A 106 4.24 -20.67 2.36
N ALA A 107 3.87 -20.06 1.25
CA ALA A 107 4.75 -19.14 0.53
C ALA A 107 4.82 -17.74 1.16
N HIS A 108 3.85 -17.38 2.01
CA HIS A 108 3.75 -16.03 2.56
C HIS A 108 3.84 -16.00 4.09
N PRO A 109 4.45 -14.94 4.66
CA PRO A 109 4.55 -14.80 6.11
C PRO A 109 3.17 -14.61 6.77
N PRO A 110 3.09 -14.79 8.10
CA PRO A 110 1.81 -15.12 8.73
C PRO A 110 0.92 -13.92 9.09
N LEU A 111 1.41 -12.68 9.09
CA LEU A 111 0.64 -11.55 9.66
C LEU A 111 -0.72 -11.33 8.99
N GLY A 112 -0.77 -11.46 7.66
CA GLY A 112 -2.04 -11.28 6.95
C GLY A 112 -3.07 -12.36 7.32
N LYS A 113 -2.61 -13.60 7.47
CA LYS A 113 -3.44 -14.73 7.92
C LYS A 113 -3.88 -14.59 9.37
N TRP A 114 -3.02 -14.08 10.26
CA TRP A 114 -3.44 -13.74 11.62
C TRP A 114 -4.59 -12.73 11.64
N LEU A 115 -4.51 -11.68 10.82
CA LEU A 115 -5.56 -10.65 10.75
C LEU A 115 -6.86 -11.18 10.15
N ILE A 116 -6.81 -12.04 9.13
CA ILE A 116 -7.97 -12.79 8.64
C ILE A 116 -8.55 -13.65 9.77
N GLY A 117 -7.70 -14.40 10.47
CA GLY A 117 -8.07 -15.25 11.60
C GLY A 117 -8.78 -14.51 12.73
N VAL A 118 -8.42 -13.25 13.01
CA VAL A 118 -9.16 -12.39 13.96
C VAL A 118 -10.62 -12.19 13.53
N GLY A 119 -10.86 -11.98 12.24
CA GLY A 119 -12.21 -11.89 11.69
C GLY A 119 -12.98 -13.20 11.85
N ILE A 120 -12.33 -14.32 11.51
CA ILE A 120 -12.92 -15.66 11.63
C ILE A 120 -13.27 -15.98 13.09
N ALA A 121 -12.36 -15.71 14.02
CA ALA A 121 -12.57 -15.95 15.44
C ALA A 121 -13.68 -15.09 16.04
N ALA A 122 -13.87 -13.87 15.53
CA ALA A 122 -14.89 -12.95 16.04
C ALA A 122 -16.31 -13.25 15.53
N PHE A 123 -16.44 -13.80 14.32
CA PHE A 123 -17.75 -13.96 13.65
C PHE A 123 -18.10 -15.40 13.24
N GLY A 124 -17.20 -16.35 13.47
CA GLY A 124 -17.39 -17.77 13.15
C GLY A 124 -16.68 -18.20 11.85
N PRO A 125 -16.16 -19.45 11.80
CA PRO A 125 -15.54 -20.03 10.61
C PRO A 125 -16.53 -20.58 9.59
N ASP A 126 -17.81 -20.70 9.93
CA ASP A 126 -18.90 -21.23 9.11
C ASP A 126 -19.58 -20.16 8.22
N ASN A 127 -19.11 -18.91 8.25
CA ASN A 127 -19.72 -17.80 7.52
C ASN A 127 -18.67 -16.96 6.75
N PRO A 128 -18.84 -16.73 5.43
CA PRO A 128 -17.95 -15.87 4.63
C PRO A 128 -17.78 -14.45 5.17
N PHE A 129 -18.76 -13.91 5.91
CA PHE A 129 -18.60 -12.63 6.60
C PHE A 129 -17.37 -12.63 7.51
N GLY A 130 -17.18 -13.68 8.33
CA GLY A 130 -16.06 -13.78 9.26
C GLY A 130 -14.72 -13.87 8.53
N TRP A 131 -14.69 -14.50 7.36
CA TRP A 131 -13.49 -14.64 6.54
C TRP A 131 -13.07 -13.28 5.94
N ARG A 132 -14.05 -12.48 5.52
CA ARG A 132 -13.83 -11.26 4.70
C ARG A 132 -13.86 -9.96 5.51
N ILE A 133 -14.38 -9.94 6.74
CA ILE A 133 -14.54 -8.70 7.51
C ILE A 133 -13.21 -7.97 7.77
N ALA A 134 -12.12 -8.71 7.99
CA ALA A 134 -10.80 -8.13 8.22
C ALA A 134 -10.30 -7.36 6.99
N THR A 135 -10.43 -7.92 5.78
CA THR A 135 -10.04 -7.27 4.53
C THR A 135 -11.01 -6.14 4.16
N ALA A 136 -12.30 -6.25 4.51
CA ALA A 136 -13.28 -5.20 4.27
C ALA A 136 -12.99 -3.94 5.10
N VAL A 137 -12.69 -4.11 6.39
CA VAL A 137 -12.27 -3.02 7.28
C VAL A 137 -10.94 -2.42 6.80
N ALA A 138 -9.99 -3.26 6.37
CA ALA A 138 -8.74 -2.80 5.77
C ALA A 138 -9.00 -1.96 4.50
N GLY A 139 -9.98 -2.33 3.68
CA GLY A 139 -10.49 -1.53 2.56
C GLY A 139 -10.92 -0.11 2.94
N ILE A 140 -11.76 0.00 3.97
CA ILE A 140 -12.26 1.29 4.47
C ILE A 140 -11.09 2.11 5.04
N LEU A 141 -10.16 1.47 5.74
CA LEU A 141 -8.97 2.12 6.28
C LEU A 141 -8.05 2.64 5.16
N THR A 142 -7.89 1.91 4.06
CA THR A 142 -7.16 2.40 2.87
C THR A 142 -7.77 3.69 2.34
N VAL A 143 -9.10 3.80 2.25
CA VAL A 143 -9.79 5.04 1.86
C VAL A 143 -9.44 6.19 2.81
N VAL A 144 -9.49 5.96 4.12
CA VAL A 144 -9.10 6.96 5.14
C VAL A 144 -7.64 7.39 4.96
N LEU A 145 -6.74 6.44 4.78
CA LEU A 145 -5.30 6.71 4.61
C LEU A 145 -5.04 7.51 3.33
N VAL A 146 -5.70 7.19 2.22
CA VAL A 146 -5.58 7.93 0.96
C VAL A 146 -6.09 9.37 1.12
N MET A 147 -7.22 9.58 1.81
CA MET A 147 -7.69 10.94 2.12
C MET A 147 -6.66 11.71 2.96
N ALA A 148 -6.09 11.07 3.99
CA ALA A 148 -5.08 11.69 4.85
C ALA A 148 -3.79 12.04 4.08
N ILE A 149 -3.32 11.15 3.20
CA ILE A 149 -2.17 11.36 2.32
C ILE A 149 -2.46 12.49 1.34
N ALA A 150 -3.60 12.45 0.65
CA ALA A 150 -4.01 13.49 -0.31
C ALA A 150 -4.13 14.86 0.36
N TYR A 151 -4.73 14.95 1.55
CA TYR A 151 -4.76 16.19 2.32
C TYR A 151 -3.35 16.67 2.66
N ARG A 152 -2.46 15.77 3.06
CA ARG A 152 -1.08 16.11 3.39
C ARG A 152 -0.30 16.63 2.18
N LEU A 153 -0.46 16.01 1.02
CA LEU A 153 0.23 16.40 -0.22
C LEU A 153 -0.34 17.68 -0.82
N PHE A 154 -1.67 17.83 -0.82
CA PHE A 154 -2.35 18.86 -1.60
C PHE A 154 -2.97 19.99 -0.77
N GLN A 155 -3.07 19.82 0.55
CA GLN A 155 -3.63 20.80 1.49
C GLN A 155 -5.06 21.25 1.13
N SER A 156 -5.84 20.35 0.50
CA SER A 156 -7.24 20.58 0.13
C SER A 156 -8.11 19.44 0.62
N ARG A 157 -9.07 19.74 1.51
CA ARG A 157 -10.04 18.76 2.02
C ARG A 157 -10.95 18.24 0.91
N ALA A 158 -11.35 19.11 -0.03
CA ALA A 158 -12.19 18.70 -1.16
C ALA A 158 -11.46 17.68 -2.04
N PHE A 159 -10.22 17.95 -2.45
CA PHE A 159 -9.46 17.00 -3.27
C PHE A 159 -8.97 15.77 -2.48
N ALA A 160 -8.86 15.87 -1.15
CA ALA A 160 -8.67 14.70 -0.31
C ALA A 160 -9.91 13.79 -0.32
N ALA A 161 -11.11 14.36 -0.19
CA ALA A 161 -12.37 13.62 -0.32
C ALA A 161 -12.53 13.02 -1.72
N VAL A 162 -12.16 13.75 -2.77
CA VAL A 162 -12.11 13.21 -4.15
C VAL A 162 -11.19 12.00 -4.22
N ALA A 163 -9.97 12.07 -3.67
CA ALA A 163 -9.05 10.93 -3.68
C ALA A 163 -9.64 9.71 -2.96
N GLY A 164 -10.23 9.91 -1.78
CA GLY A 164 -10.88 8.82 -1.03
C GLY A 164 -12.10 8.27 -1.76
N TYR A 165 -12.92 9.12 -2.35
CA TYR A 165 -14.12 8.73 -3.10
C TYR A 165 -13.76 7.88 -4.31
N LEU A 166 -12.73 8.26 -5.06
CA LEU A 166 -12.27 7.50 -6.23
C LEU A 166 -11.82 6.08 -5.83
N VAL A 167 -11.05 5.92 -4.74
CA VAL A 167 -10.70 4.58 -4.21
C VAL A 167 -11.93 3.86 -3.65
N ALA A 168 -12.90 4.60 -3.09
CA ALA A 168 -14.11 3.99 -2.54
C ALA A 168 -14.99 3.34 -3.63
N ILE A 169 -14.93 3.85 -4.86
CA ILE A 169 -15.74 3.39 -6.01
C ILE A 169 -14.94 2.63 -7.08
N ASP A 170 -13.65 2.36 -6.85
CA ASP A 170 -12.83 1.61 -7.81
C ASP A 170 -12.98 0.09 -7.61
N GLY A 171 -13.10 -0.64 -8.72
CA GLY A 171 -13.32 -2.08 -8.73
C GLY A 171 -12.23 -2.90 -8.08
N ILE A 172 -10.96 -2.58 -8.31
CA ILE A 172 -9.87 -3.35 -7.71
C ILE A 172 -9.86 -3.16 -6.20
N ALA A 173 -10.10 -1.94 -5.74
CA ALA A 173 -10.20 -1.63 -4.32
C ALA A 173 -11.39 -2.36 -3.67
N ILE A 174 -12.54 -2.39 -4.35
CA ILE A 174 -13.76 -3.04 -3.85
C ILE A 174 -13.55 -4.54 -3.76
N VAL A 175 -13.18 -5.20 -4.86
CA VAL A 175 -13.04 -6.66 -4.92
C VAL A 175 -11.97 -7.14 -3.94
N MET A 176 -10.80 -6.51 -3.93
CA MET A 176 -9.71 -6.89 -3.01
C MET A 176 -10.05 -6.65 -1.54
N SER A 177 -10.94 -5.70 -1.24
CA SER A 177 -11.45 -5.51 0.12
C SER A 177 -12.52 -6.52 0.50
N ARG A 178 -13.21 -7.15 -0.47
CA ARG A 178 -14.31 -8.09 -0.23
C ARG A 178 -13.88 -9.55 -0.30
N THR A 179 -12.64 -9.82 -0.67
CA THR A 179 -12.08 -11.17 -0.72
C THR A 179 -11.02 -11.29 0.37
N ALA A 180 -10.96 -12.43 1.07
CA ALA A 180 -10.03 -12.69 2.17
C ALA A 180 -8.59 -12.96 1.68
N LEU A 181 -8.00 -11.98 0.99
CA LEU A 181 -6.64 -12.03 0.45
C LEU A 181 -5.67 -11.14 1.23
N LEU A 182 -4.37 -11.45 1.11
CA LEU A 182 -3.31 -10.74 1.82
C LEU A 182 -3.05 -9.33 1.26
N ASP A 183 -3.27 -9.11 -0.03
CA ASP A 183 -2.84 -7.90 -0.76
C ASP A 183 -3.53 -6.62 -0.28
N GLN A 184 -4.78 -6.70 0.20
CA GLN A 184 -5.46 -5.53 0.78
C GLN A 184 -4.84 -5.14 2.13
N LEU A 185 -4.49 -6.11 2.97
CA LEU A 185 -3.82 -5.87 4.25
C LEU A 185 -2.41 -5.29 4.03
N LEU A 186 -1.68 -5.80 3.03
CA LEU A 186 -0.42 -5.22 2.58
C LEU A 186 -0.60 -3.75 2.21
N THR A 187 -1.64 -3.44 1.42
CA THR A 187 -1.93 -2.07 0.96
C THR A 187 -2.13 -1.11 2.12
N VAL A 188 -2.88 -1.51 3.16
CA VAL A 188 -3.05 -0.70 4.37
C VAL A 188 -1.71 -0.37 5.02
N PHE A 189 -0.86 -1.38 5.25
CA PHE A 189 0.43 -1.15 5.90
C PHE A 189 1.37 -0.28 5.07
N VAL A 190 1.38 -0.46 3.74
CA VAL A 190 2.16 0.39 2.82
C VAL A 190 1.65 1.84 2.83
N MET A 191 0.33 2.06 2.80
CA MET A 191 -0.25 3.40 2.86
C MET A 191 -0.02 4.08 4.21
N ALA A 192 -0.19 3.34 5.31
CA ALA A 192 0.09 3.83 6.64
C ALA A 192 1.58 4.20 6.79
N ALA A 193 2.49 3.33 6.36
CA ALA A 193 3.91 3.61 6.35
C ALA A 193 4.25 4.85 5.52
N PHE A 194 3.68 4.98 4.32
CA PHE A 194 3.89 6.15 3.45
C PHE A 194 3.42 7.45 4.12
N LEU A 195 2.22 7.46 4.71
CA LEU A 195 1.70 8.60 5.47
C LEU A 195 2.64 8.98 6.62
N VAL A 196 3.09 7.99 7.38
CA VAL A 196 3.98 8.22 8.54
C VAL A 196 5.37 8.69 8.08
N VAL A 197 5.92 8.18 6.98
CA VAL A 197 7.15 8.71 6.38
C VAL A 197 6.98 10.18 5.99
N LEU A 198 5.84 10.57 5.39
CA LEU A 198 5.56 11.97 5.10
C LEU A 198 5.47 12.83 6.38
N ILE A 199 4.97 12.27 7.49
CA ILE A 199 4.95 12.92 8.81
C ILE A 199 6.38 13.14 9.32
N ASP A 200 7.18 12.08 9.30
CA ASP A 200 8.57 12.10 9.68
C ASP A 200 9.38 13.12 8.84
N ARG A 201 9.14 13.19 7.52
CA ARG A 201 9.81 14.18 6.65
C ARG A 201 9.58 15.61 7.10
N ALA A 202 8.34 15.95 7.47
CA ALA A 202 8.04 17.29 7.97
C ALA A 202 8.68 17.55 9.34
N HIS A 203 8.66 16.55 10.22
CA HIS A 203 9.31 16.62 11.53
C HIS A 203 10.82 16.87 11.40
N THR A 204 11.51 16.05 10.60
CA THR A 204 12.96 16.19 10.38
C THR A 204 13.32 17.49 9.68
N THR A 205 12.55 17.91 8.67
CA THR A 205 12.75 19.21 8.01
C THR A 205 12.63 20.37 9.00
N ALA A 206 11.69 20.32 9.95
CA ALA A 206 11.55 21.35 10.98
C ALA A 206 12.78 21.40 11.91
N ARG A 207 13.37 20.24 12.25
CA ARG A 207 14.60 20.18 13.05
C ARG A 207 15.80 20.76 12.31
N PHE A 208 15.98 20.45 11.03
CA PHE A 208 17.03 21.06 10.21
C PHE A 208 16.86 22.58 10.11
N ARG A 209 15.63 23.09 9.97
CA ARG A 209 15.34 24.54 10.00
C ARG A 209 15.62 25.17 11.37
N ALA A 210 15.30 24.49 12.47
CA ALA A 210 15.61 24.96 13.81
C ALA A 210 17.13 25.02 14.05
N TRP A 211 17.86 24.01 13.59
CA TRP A 211 19.32 23.99 13.61
C TRP A 211 19.93 25.12 12.80
N GLN A 212 19.42 25.35 11.58
CA GLN A 212 19.86 26.45 10.72
C GLN A 212 19.69 27.80 11.41
N ARG A 213 18.54 28.07 12.03
CA ARG A 213 18.29 29.33 12.76
C ARG A 213 19.25 29.55 13.93
N ARG A 214 19.69 28.49 14.60
CA ARG A 214 20.64 28.58 15.73
C ARG A 214 22.07 28.82 15.27
N ASN A 215 22.50 28.19 14.17
CA ASN A 215 23.90 28.21 13.73
C ASN A 215 24.18 29.28 12.66
N HIS A 216 23.14 29.74 11.95
CA HIS A 216 23.22 30.80 10.94
C HIS A 216 22.12 31.87 11.17
N PRO A 217 22.15 32.60 12.31
CA PRO A 217 21.15 33.64 12.60
C PRO A 217 21.23 34.85 11.65
N HIS A 218 22.38 35.08 11.01
CA HIS A 218 22.59 36.16 10.03
C HIS A 218 22.92 35.58 8.64
N PRO A 219 21.93 35.50 7.73
CA PRO A 219 22.10 34.91 6.39
C PRO A 219 23.13 35.62 5.49
N HIS A 220 23.51 36.86 5.84
CA HIS A 220 24.44 37.71 5.09
C HIS A 220 25.81 37.87 5.77
N ALA A 221 26.03 37.26 6.93
CA ALA A 221 27.36 37.27 7.55
C ALA A 221 28.33 36.42 6.72
N LYS A 222 29.58 36.89 6.55
CA LYS A 222 30.62 36.13 5.84
C LYS A 222 30.72 34.72 6.42
N PRO A 223 30.83 33.67 5.59
CA PRO A 223 30.97 32.31 6.09
C PRO A 223 32.17 32.24 7.02
N ARG A 224 31.93 31.94 8.30
CA ARG A 224 33.02 31.68 9.24
C ARG A 224 33.78 30.47 8.70
N ARG A 225 35.12 30.57 8.64
CA ARG A 225 35.95 29.38 8.41
C ARG A 225 35.74 28.46 9.61
N HIS A 226 34.89 27.47 9.41
CA HIS A 226 34.57 26.49 10.42
C HIS A 226 35.70 25.44 10.46
N PRO A 227 36.38 25.24 11.59
CA PRO A 227 37.35 24.15 11.76
C PRO A 227 36.71 22.79 11.43
N TRP A 228 37.51 21.79 11.09
CA TRP A 228 37.04 20.43 10.73
C TRP A 228 36.24 19.70 11.84
N GLY A 229 36.16 20.26 13.05
CA GLY A 229 35.33 19.80 14.17
C GLY A 229 34.03 20.60 14.39
N ASP A 230 33.74 21.62 13.58
CA ASP A 230 32.55 22.45 13.77
C ASP A 230 31.26 21.69 13.36
N PRO A 231 30.21 21.67 14.20
CA PRO A 231 28.91 21.12 13.86
C PRO A 231 28.31 21.65 12.54
N ALA A 232 28.68 22.87 12.12
CA ALA A 232 28.26 23.48 10.86
C ALA A 232 28.79 22.78 9.59
N VAL A 233 29.93 22.08 9.69
CA VAL A 233 30.56 21.40 8.55
C VAL A 233 29.80 20.12 8.20
N TRP A 234 29.46 19.32 9.21
CA TRP A 234 28.85 18.00 9.04
C TRP A 234 27.32 17.99 9.20
N GLY A 235 26.75 19.01 9.84
CA GLY A 235 25.33 19.12 10.11
C GLY A 235 24.85 18.27 11.31
N PRO A 236 23.60 18.44 11.74
CA PRO A 236 23.05 17.72 12.88
C PRO A 236 22.70 16.27 12.52
N VAL A 237 22.91 15.35 13.47
CA VAL A 237 22.38 13.99 13.40
C VAL A 237 21.06 13.93 14.18
N VAL A 238 20.01 13.48 13.52
CA VAL A 238 18.67 13.35 14.12
C VAL A 238 18.45 11.90 14.54
N VAL A 239 18.66 11.64 15.83
CA VAL A 239 18.49 10.31 16.45
C VAL A 239 17.04 10.06 16.91
N TRP A 240 16.38 11.07 17.47
CA TRP A 240 15.00 10.94 17.93
C TRP A 240 14.02 11.13 16.77
N ARG A 241 13.59 10.01 16.19
CA ARG A 241 12.63 9.96 15.07
C ARG A 241 11.50 8.96 15.36
N PRO A 242 10.58 9.27 16.29
CA PRO A 242 9.50 8.35 16.65
C PRO A 242 8.64 7.95 15.44
N TRP A 243 8.39 8.89 14.53
CA TRP A 243 7.66 8.63 13.30
C TRP A 243 8.41 7.68 12.36
N LEU A 244 9.75 7.75 12.31
CA LEU A 244 10.53 6.78 11.53
C LEU A 244 10.46 5.37 12.14
N LEU A 245 10.48 5.25 13.47
CA LEU A 245 10.29 3.98 14.16
C LEU A 245 8.89 3.40 13.87
N THR A 246 7.85 4.22 13.94
CA THR A 246 6.48 3.81 13.59
C THR A 246 6.38 3.39 12.11
N ALA A 247 6.98 4.16 11.19
CA ALA A 247 7.02 3.77 9.77
C ALA A 247 7.75 2.44 9.57
N ALA A 248 8.86 2.22 10.27
CA ALA A 248 9.62 0.98 10.22
C ALA A 248 8.83 -0.22 10.72
N ALA A 249 8.07 -0.07 11.81
CA ALA A 249 7.17 -1.11 12.29
C ALA A 249 6.09 -1.44 11.25
N LEU A 250 5.45 -0.42 10.66
CA LEU A 250 4.45 -0.61 9.61
C LEU A 250 5.03 -1.27 8.34
N LEU A 251 6.27 -0.95 7.97
CA LEU A 251 6.95 -1.58 6.84
C LEU A 251 7.36 -3.04 7.15
N GLY A 252 7.77 -3.32 8.39
CA GLY A 252 7.98 -4.68 8.87
C GLY A 252 6.69 -5.50 8.83
N ALA A 253 5.56 -4.90 9.24
CA ALA A 253 4.23 -5.49 9.13
C ALA A 253 3.83 -5.73 7.66
N ALA A 254 4.05 -4.77 6.75
CA ALA A 254 3.83 -4.98 5.31
C ALA A 254 4.60 -6.19 4.78
N THR A 255 5.88 -6.31 5.17
CA THR A 255 6.73 -7.45 4.81
C THR A 255 6.26 -8.76 5.42
N ALA A 256 5.71 -8.70 6.64
CA ALA A 256 5.12 -9.84 7.35
C ALA A 256 3.76 -10.28 6.79
N VAL A 257 3.14 -9.49 5.91
CA VAL A 257 1.99 -9.90 5.10
C VAL A 257 2.46 -10.53 3.80
N LYS A 258 3.37 -9.87 3.08
CA LYS A 258 3.90 -10.34 1.79
C LYS A 258 5.28 -9.74 1.54
N TRP A 259 6.20 -10.53 0.97
CA TRP A 259 7.60 -10.08 0.75
C TRP A 259 7.76 -8.93 -0.24
N SER A 260 6.74 -8.59 -1.03
CA SER A 260 6.73 -7.34 -1.80
C SER A 260 6.90 -6.10 -0.91
N GLY A 261 6.59 -6.19 0.39
CA GLY A 261 6.92 -5.17 1.39
C GLY A 261 8.42 -4.87 1.53
N LEU A 262 9.33 -5.81 1.21
CA LEU A 262 10.78 -5.60 1.23
C LEU A 262 11.21 -4.51 0.23
N TYR A 263 10.60 -4.49 -0.95
CA TYR A 263 10.88 -3.45 -1.94
C TYR A 263 10.45 -2.08 -1.43
N VAL A 264 9.33 -2.02 -0.71
CA VAL A 264 8.84 -0.78 -0.10
C VAL A 264 9.81 -0.31 0.99
N ILE A 265 10.32 -1.21 1.85
CA ILE A 265 11.38 -0.88 2.82
C ILE A 265 12.59 -0.28 2.12
N ALA A 266 13.09 -0.93 1.07
CA ALA A 266 14.27 -0.50 0.36
C ALA A 266 14.09 0.89 -0.27
N VAL A 267 13.01 1.09 -1.03
CA VAL A 267 12.75 2.34 -1.73
C VAL A 267 12.45 3.49 -0.75
N PHE A 268 11.68 3.23 0.32
CA PHE A 268 11.42 4.27 1.32
C PHE A 268 12.68 4.58 2.14
N GLY A 269 13.49 3.58 2.49
CA GLY A 269 14.78 3.80 3.17
C GLY A 269 15.71 4.70 2.35
N VAL A 270 15.87 4.43 1.06
CA VAL A 270 16.64 5.28 0.13
C VAL A 270 16.03 6.68 0.04
N TRP A 271 14.70 6.79 -0.13
CA TRP A 271 14.01 8.07 -0.15
C TRP A 271 14.28 8.86 1.13
N VAL A 272 14.26 8.20 2.29
CA VAL A 272 14.52 8.83 3.58
C VAL A 272 15.93 9.43 3.62
N VAL A 273 16.95 8.68 3.22
CA VAL A 273 18.34 9.14 3.21
C VAL A 273 18.53 10.32 2.26
N VAL A 274 17.98 10.22 1.04
CA VAL A 274 18.04 11.30 0.05
C VAL A 274 17.32 12.56 0.56
N ALA A 275 16.14 12.39 1.18
CA ALA A 275 15.38 13.51 1.72
C ALA A 275 16.11 14.21 2.87
N ASP A 276 16.80 13.46 3.73
CA ASP A 276 17.61 14.02 4.81
C ASP A 276 18.82 14.80 4.24
N ALA A 277 19.49 14.28 3.21
CA ALA A 277 20.55 14.99 2.49
C ALA A 277 20.08 16.30 1.85
N LEU A 278 18.90 16.28 1.23
CA LEU A 278 18.29 17.49 0.66
C LEU A 278 17.85 18.49 1.75
N ALA A 279 17.43 18.02 2.92
CA ALA A 279 17.12 18.88 4.06
C ALA A 279 18.39 19.54 4.62
N ALA A 280 19.48 18.78 4.77
CA ALA A 280 20.79 19.29 5.18
C ALA A 280 21.31 20.35 4.18
N ARG A 281 21.19 20.09 2.87
CA ARG A 281 21.56 21.05 1.82
C ARG A 281 20.79 22.36 1.95
N ARG A 282 19.47 22.30 2.17
CA ARG A 282 18.63 23.50 2.36
C ARG A 282 18.94 24.25 3.65
N ALA A 283 19.42 23.55 4.67
CA ALA A 283 19.83 24.13 5.94
C ALA A 283 21.22 24.80 5.88
N GLY A 284 21.93 24.72 4.76
CA GLY A 284 23.25 25.32 4.58
C GLY A 284 24.42 24.48 5.09
N VAL A 285 24.21 23.18 5.36
CA VAL A 285 25.29 22.27 5.78
C VAL A 285 26.32 22.15 4.65
N THR A 286 27.61 22.33 4.97
CA THR A 286 28.70 22.34 3.97
C THR A 286 28.88 20.96 3.33
N LEU A 287 29.14 19.93 4.14
CA LEU A 287 29.25 18.54 3.70
C LEU A 287 27.89 17.84 3.71
N TRP A 288 26.84 18.47 3.20
CA TRP A 288 25.47 17.95 3.28
C TRP A 288 25.33 16.51 2.74
N ALA A 289 26.03 16.18 1.66
CA ALA A 289 25.98 14.84 1.07
C ALA A 289 26.73 13.83 1.95
N SER A 290 28.01 14.06 2.22
CA SER A 290 28.86 13.14 3.01
C SER A 290 28.38 13.01 4.46
N GLY A 291 27.94 14.10 5.08
CA GLY A 291 27.36 14.09 6.43
C GLY A 291 26.06 13.29 6.49
N SER A 292 25.18 13.42 5.51
CA SER A 292 23.98 12.60 5.46
C SER A 292 24.28 11.13 5.14
N LEU A 293 25.23 10.83 4.25
CA LEU A 293 25.56 9.46 3.88
C LEU A 293 26.30 8.70 4.99
N PHE A 294 27.32 9.31 5.61
CA PHE A 294 28.19 8.60 6.56
C PHE A 294 27.81 8.79 8.03
N ARG A 295 26.95 9.78 8.36
CA ARG A 295 26.48 9.98 9.75
C ARG A 295 24.98 9.76 9.92
N GLN A 296 24.14 10.40 9.11
CA GLN A 296 22.68 10.29 9.26
C GLN A 296 22.12 8.96 8.73
N ALA A 297 22.66 8.43 7.63
CA ALA A 297 22.14 7.20 7.02
C ALA A 297 22.36 5.96 7.91
N PRO A 298 23.53 5.72 8.54
CA PRO A 298 23.70 4.62 9.48
C PRO A 298 22.73 4.69 10.65
N VAL A 299 22.53 5.88 11.23
CA VAL A 299 21.53 6.08 12.30
C VAL A 299 20.13 5.78 11.79
N THR A 300 19.78 6.24 10.59
CA THR A 300 18.48 5.95 9.98
C THR A 300 18.29 4.45 9.77
N ALA A 301 19.31 3.74 9.27
CA ALA A 301 19.27 2.29 9.09
C ALA A 301 19.11 1.55 10.43
N LEU A 302 19.83 1.97 11.47
CA LEU A 302 19.70 1.42 12.83
C LEU A 302 18.35 1.70 13.49
N LEU A 303 17.66 2.77 13.09
CA LEU A 303 16.28 3.03 13.53
C LEU A 303 15.26 2.22 12.73
N MET A 304 15.49 2.00 11.44
CA MET A 304 14.50 1.34 10.57
C MET A 304 14.62 -0.19 10.57
N LEU A 305 15.80 -0.74 10.27
CA LEU A 305 15.96 -2.15 9.96
C LEU A 305 15.70 -3.06 11.18
N PRO A 306 16.21 -2.76 12.39
CA PRO A 306 15.91 -3.58 13.56
C PRO A 306 14.42 -3.59 13.90
N VAL A 307 13.74 -2.44 13.84
CA VAL A 307 12.31 -2.36 14.15
C VAL A 307 11.47 -3.12 13.12
N ALA A 308 11.80 -2.99 11.83
CA ALA A 308 11.13 -3.73 10.77
C ALA A 308 11.34 -5.24 10.94
N LEU A 309 12.58 -5.68 11.22
CA LEU A 309 12.91 -7.08 11.48
C LEU A 309 12.19 -7.63 12.71
N LEU A 310 12.16 -6.88 13.82
CA LEU A 310 11.46 -7.30 15.03
C LEU A 310 9.95 -7.42 14.80
N THR A 311 9.36 -6.50 14.04
CA THR A 311 7.93 -6.59 13.69
C THR A 311 7.66 -7.79 12.78
N TYR A 312 8.57 -8.06 11.84
CA TYR A 312 8.50 -9.26 11.00
C TYR A 312 8.53 -10.53 11.85
N LEU A 313 9.55 -10.69 12.71
CA LEU A 313 9.70 -11.85 13.58
C LEU A 313 8.55 -11.99 14.58
N ALA A 314 7.98 -10.89 15.05
CA ALA A 314 6.82 -10.91 15.93
C ALA A 314 5.60 -11.58 15.28
N SER A 315 5.43 -11.49 13.95
CA SER A 315 4.36 -12.21 13.26
C SER A 315 4.52 -13.74 13.31
N TRP A 316 5.76 -14.22 13.42
CA TRP A 316 6.12 -15.65 13.50
C TRP A 316 6.05 -16.21 14.93
N THR A 317 5.53 -15.44 15.89
CA THR A 317 5.46 -15.84 17.31
C THR A 317 4.73 -17.16 17.52
N GLY A 318 3.64 -17.42 16.80
CA GLY A 318 2.96 -18.72 16.85
C GLY A 318 3.87 -19.89 16.43
N TRP A 319 4.63 -19.72 15.35
CA TRP A 319 5.58 -20.73 14.86
C TRP A 319 6.74 -20.95 15.84
N PHE A 320 7.24 -19.88 16.48
CA PHE A 320 8.28 -19.99 17.51
C PHE A 320 7.77 -20.63 18.81
N ALA A 321 6.54 -20.31 19.22
CA ALA A 321 5.95 -20.78 20.46
C ALA A 321 5.50 -22.24 20.40
N THR A 322 5.43 -22.82 19.20
CA THR A 322 4.95 -24.19 18.95
C THR A 322 6.04 -25.06 18.33
N SER A 323 5.86 -26.38 18.39
CA SER A 323 6.81 -27.36 17.83
C SER A 323 6.34 -27.99 16.52
N GLY A 324 5.06 -27.82 16.16
CA GLY A 324 4.45 -28.49 15.00
C GLY A 324 4.63 -27.74 13.67
N GLY A 325 5.06 -26.48 13.69
CA GLY A 325 5.24 -25.66 12.50
C GLY A 325 6.19 -26.24 11.46
N TYR A 326 6.03 -25.82 10.21
CA TYR A 326 6.84 -26.31 9.09
C TYR A 326 8.33 -26.11 9.38
N ASN A 327 9.15 -27.13 9.11
CA ASN A 327 10.59 -27.16 9.39
C ASN A 327 11.03 -27.02 10.86
N ARG A 328 10.14 -27.11 11.86
CA ARG A 328 10.55 -26.97 13.28
C ARG A 328 11.60 -28.01 13.72
N SER A 329 11.61 -29.20 13.12
CA SER A 329 12.58 -30.27 13.39
C SER A 329 13.86 -30.20 12.52
N TRP A 330 14.05 -29.15 11.71
CA TRP A 330 15.15 -29.02 10.75
C TRP A 330 16.53 -29.28 11.37
N ALA A 331 16.80 -28.75 12.57
CA ALA A 331 18.10 -28.92 13.22
C ALA A 331 18.41 -30.39 13.53
N ALA A 332 17.43 -31.13 14.06
CA ALA A 332 17.57 -32.56 14.36
C ALA A 332 17.74 -33.39 13.08
N VAL A 333 16.96 -33.09 12.04
CA VAL A 333 17.02 -33.79 10.75
C VAL A 333 18.37 -33.59 10.05
N ASN A 334 18.99 -32.41 10.22
CA ASN A 334 20.28 -32.07 9.60
C ASN A 334 21.49 -32.29 10.52
N GLY A 335 21.31 -32.90 11.70
CA GLY A 335 22.41 -33.14 12.66
C GLY A 335 23.05 -31.86 13.21
N VAL A 336 22.31 -30.74 13.23
CA VAL A 336 22.79 -29.45 13.72
C VAL A 336 22.59 -29.37 15.25
N THR A 337 23.69 -29.34 15.99
CA THR A 337 23.68 -29.14 17.44
C THR A 337 23.64 -27.65 17.78
N ALA A 338 22.45 -27.09 17.96
CA ALA A 338 22.25 -25.70 18.40
C ALA A 338 21.20 -25.64 19.51
N SER A 339 21.39 -24.76 20.50
CA SER A 339 20.37 -24.48 21.52
C SER A 339 19.37 -23.44 21.01
N GLU A 340 18.21 -23.33 21.65
CA GLU A 340 17.31 -22.21 21.42
C GLU A 340 17.96 -20.89 21.89
N PRO A 341 17.71 -19.75 21.21
CA PRO A 341 16.83 -19.58 20.05
C PRO A 341 17.50 -19.91 18.69
N TRP A 342 18.79 -20.28 18.68
CA TRP A 342 19.58 -20.45 17.46
C TRP A 342 19.09 -21.60 16.58
N ALA A 343 18.64 -22.71 17.19
CA ALA A 343 18.01 -23.81 16.46
C ALA A 343 16.77 -23.36 15.68
N SER A 344 15.84 -22.65 16.33
CA SER A 344 14.65 -22.10 15.68
C SER A 344 14.97 -21.05 14.63
N LEU A 345 15.96 -20.18 14.87
CA LEU A 345 16.39 -19.19 13.88
C LEU A 345 17.02 -19.85 12.64
N GLY A 346 17.80 -20.91 12.82
CA GLY A 346 18.34 -21.70 11.71
C GLY A 346 17.24 -22.40 10.90
N ALA A 347 16.28 -23.02 11.59
CA ALA A 347 15.12 -23.63 10.96
C ALA A 347 14.25 -22.61 10.19
N LEU A 348 14.03 -21.43 10.78
CA LEU A 348 13.29 -20.36 10.12
C LEU A 348 14.05 -19.83 8.90
N TRP A 349 15.38 -19.69 9.00
CA TRP A 349 16.21 -19.30 7.86
C TRP A 349 16.13 -20.30 6.71
N ASP A 350 16.20 -21.61 7.00
CA ASP A 350 16.01 -22.64 5.98
C ASP A 350 14.60 -22.59 5.38
N TYR A 351 13.58 -22.38 6.19
CA TYR A 351 12.21 -22.17 5.70
C TYR A 351 12.15 -20.96 4.73
N HIS A 352 12.77 -19.83 5.08
CA HIS A 352 12.83 -18.67 4.18
C HIS A 352 13.63 -18.96 2.89
N ARG A 353 14.70 -19.75 2.97
CA ARG A 353 15.43 -20.21 1.78
C ARG A 353 14.50 -21.02 0.85
N GLN A 354 13.67 -21.91 1.41
CA GLN A 354 12.70 -22.68 0.63
C GLN A 354 11.58 -21.80 0.05
N GLN A 355 11.05 -20.83 0.81
CA GLN A 355 10.09 -19.83 0.31
C GLN A 355 10.67 -18.99 -0.83
N TYR A 356 11.94 -18.59 -0.74
CA TYR A 356 12.64 -17.88 -1.79
C TYR A 356 12.79 -18.75 -3.04
N ALA A 357 13.21 -20.01 -2.88
CA ALA A 357 13.31 -20.98 -3.97
C ALA A 357 11.96 -21.18 -4.68
N TYR A 358 10.87 -21.30 -3.92
CA TYR A 358 9.51 -21.36 -4.46
C TYR A 358 9.18 -20.10 -5.28
N HIS A 359 9.44 -18.90 -4.75
CA HIS A 359 9.10 -17.66 -5.44
C HIS A 359 9.85 -17.41 -6.74
N ILE A 360 11.12 -17.83 -6.83
CA ILE A 360 11.91 -17.71 -8.07
C ILE A 360 11.57 -18.80 -9.10
N ALA A 361 11.06 -19.95 -8.65
CA ALA A 361 10.68 -21.07 -9.51
C ALA A 361 9.22 -20.99 -10.00
N GLU A 362 8.39 -20.12 -9.43
CA GLU A 362 6.97 -20.01 -9.80
C GLU A 362 6.78 -19.43 -11.21
N ASN A 363 6.62 -20.32 -12.19
CA ASN A 363 6.38 -20.01 -13.59
C ASN A 363 5.30 -20.91 -14.20
N THR A 364 4.45 -21.52 -13.35
CA THR A 364 3.36 -22.40 -13.79
C THR A 364 2.35 -21.60 -14.60
N PRO A 365 2.10 -21.91 -15.89
CA PRO A 365 1.18 -21.14 -16.71
C PRO A 365 -0.23 -21.11 -16.11
N HIS A 366 -0.83 -19.92 -16.03
CA HIS A 366 -2.21 -19.74 -15.60
C HIS A 366 -3.01 -18.89 -16.60
N ALA A 367 -4.26 -19.26 -16.89
CA ALA A 367 -5.09 -18.59 -17.90
C ALA A 367 -5.32 -17.08 -17.62
N TYR A 368 -5.32 -16.69 -16.35
CA TYR A 368 -5.45 -15.28 -15.92
C TYR A 368 -4.12 -14.59 -15.58
N GLN A 369 -2.96 -15.20 -15.87
CA GLN A 369 -1.67 -14.54 -15.64
C GLN A 369 -1.56 -13.25 -16.48
N ALA A 370 -1.03 -12.19 -15.89
CA ALA A 370 -0.99 -10.86 -16.48
C ALA A 370 0.42 -10.28 -16.40
N ASN A 371 1.04 -10.00 -17.55
CA ASN A 371 2.36 -9.39 -17.59
C ASN A 371 2.34 -7.97 -16.96
N PRO A 372 3.30 -7.63 -16.08
CA PRO A 372 3.37 -6.32 -15.44
C PRO A 372 3.34 -5.12 -16.39
N LEU A 373 3.93 -5.23 -17.58
CA LEU A 373 3.91 -4.17 -18.61
C LEU A 373 2.50 -3.81 -19.06
N GLY A 374 1.55 -4.75 -18.98
CA GLY A 374 0.16 -4.56 -19.36
C GLY A 374 -0.74 -4.03 -18.24
N TRP A 375 -0.22 -3.88 -17.01
CA TRP A 375 -1.05 -3.51 -15.85
C TRP A 375 -1.62 -2.10 -15.94
N LEU A 376 -0.87 -1.11 -16.43
CA LEU A 376 -1.36 0.28 -16.55
C LEU A 376 -2.45 0.47 -17.61
N VAL A 377 -2.66 -0.52 -18.50
CA VAL A 377 -3.66 -0.46 -19.57
C VAL A 377 -4.80 -1.45 -19.37
N LEU A 378 -4.86 -2.14 -18.22
CA LEU A 378 -5.84 -3.19 -17.94
C LEU A 378 -5.79 -4.34 -18.96
N ASN A 379 -4.61 -4.80 -19.37
CA ASN A 379 -4.52 -5.77 -20.46
C ASN A 379 -5.20 -7.12 -20.13
N ARG A 380 -5.02 -7.64 -18.91
CA ARG A 380 -5.53 -8.94 -18.48
C ARG A 380 -6.01 -8.89 -17.02
N PRO A 381 -7.24 -8.41 -16.77
CA PRO A 381 -7.85 -8.46 -15.45
C PRO A 381 -8.03 -9.90 -14.97
N THR A 382 -8.00 -10.11 -13.66
CA THR A 382 -8.12 -11.46 -13.07
C THR A 382 -9.58 -11.75 -12.73
N ALA A 383 -10.12 -12.86 -13.23
CA ALA A 383 -11.40 -13.37 -12.76
C ALA A 383 -11.22 -14.06 -11.41
N PHE A 384 -12.14 -13.78 -10.50
CA PHE A 384 -12.13 -14.29 -9.13
C PHE A 384 -13.21 -15.37 -8.95
N TYR A 385 -14.38 -15.16 -9.55
CA TYR A 385 -15.51 -16.07 -9.45
C TYR A 385 -16.31 -16.05 -10.74
N TYR A 386 -16.81 -17.20 -11.19
CA TYR A 386 -17.76 -17.30 -12.28
C TYR A 386 -18.61 -18.56 -12.10
N GLU A 387 -19.93 -18.38 -11.99
CA GLU A 387 -20.90 -19.46 -11.88
C GLU A 387 -22.15 -19.11 -12.68
N THR A 388 -22.84 -20.11 -13.26
CA THR A 388 -24.10 -19.96 -14.00
C THR A 388 -25.29 -20.62 -13.31
N ASP A 389 -25.07 -21.27 -12.18
CA ASP A 389 -26.09 -21.93 -11.35
C ASP A 389 -26.98 -20.94 -10.54
N CYS A 390 -27.30 -19.78 -11.10
CA CYS A 390 -28.20 -18.76 -10.52
C CYS A 390 -29.55 -18.64 -11.26
N GLY A 391 -29.88 -19.61 -12.11
CA GLY A 391 -31.15 -19.68 -12.85
C GLY A 391 -30.98 -19.53 -14.37
N ALA A 392 -32.10 -19.49 -15.11
CA ALA A 392 -32.06 -19.43 -16.57
C ALA A 392 -31.42 -18.12 -17.07
N ASN A 393 -30.36 -18.23 -17.90
CA ASN A 393 -29.64 -17.11 -18.50
C ASN A 393 -29.01 -16.15 -17.47
N CYS A 394 -28.57 -16.68 -16.33
CA CYS A 394 -27.94 -15.97 -15.23
C CYS A 394 -26.44 -16.31 -15.12
N ALA A 395 -25.64 -15.36 -14.62
CA ALA A 395 -24.26 -15.57 -14.21
C ALA A 395 -23.94 -14.73 -12.96
N THR A 396 -23.19 -15.31 -12.03
CA THR A 396 -22.53 -14.62 -10.92
C THR A 396 -21.07 -14.49 -11.27
N TYR A 397 -20.60 -13.27 -11.54
CA TYR A 397 -19.24 -13.01 -12.01
C TYR A 397 -18.54 -12.00 -11.12
N ILE A 398 -17.34 -12.33 -10.64
CA ILE A 398 -16.46 -11.41 -9.90
C ILE A 398 -15.14 -11.30 -10.66
N THR A 399 -14.72 -10.08 -10.97
CA THR A 399 -13.39 -9.78 -11.48
C THR A 399 -12.79 -8.56 -10.79
N SER A 400 -11.50 -8.64 -10.48
CA SER A 400 -10.73 -7.57 -9.85
C SER A 400 -10.30 -6.46 -10.83
N ILE A 401 -11.07 -6.24 -11.90
CA ILE A 401 -10.83 -5.14 -12.83
C ILE A 401 -11.07 -3.79 -12.13
N ALA A 402 -10.13 -2.86 -12.26
CA ALA A 402 -10.31 -1.49 -11.79
C ALA A 402 -11.34 -0.73 -12.64
N ASN A 403 -11.77 0.46 -12.21
CA ASN A 403 -12.58 1.32 -13.05
C ASN A 403 -11.76 1.76 -14.30
N PRO A 404 -12.11 1.33 -15.53
CA PRO A 404 -11.22 1.55 -16.68
C PRO A 404 -10.93 3.01 -16.99
N LEU A 405 -11.94 3.87 -16.84
CA LEU A 405 -11.78 5.30 -17.07
C LEU A 405 -10.85 5.93 -16.03
N LEU A 406 -11.06 5.65 -14.74
CA LEU A 406 -10.17 6.14 -13.68
C LEU A 406 -8.75 5.60 -13.86
N TRP A 407 -8.59 4.33 -14.18
CA TRP A 407 -7.29 3.69 -14.33
C TRP A 407 -6.47 4.31 -15.47
N TRP A 408 -7.06 4.46 -16.66
CA TRP A 408 -6.37 5.04 -17.81
C TRP A 408 -6.10 6.53 -17.62
N LEU A 409 -7.03 7.29 -17.03
CA LEU A 409 -6.78 8.68 -16.67
C LEU A 409 -5.69 8.79 -15.59
N GLY A 410 -5.62 7.85 -14.66
CA GLY A 410 -4.56 7.71 -13.67
C GLY A 410 -3.20 7.42 -14.28
N ALA A 411 -3.13 6.50 -15.26
CA ALA A 411 -1.91 6.21 -16.01
C ALA A 411 -1.44 7.44 -16.82
N ALA A 412 -2.34 8.13 -17.51
CA ALA A 412 -2.03 9.37 -18.21
C ALA A 412 -1.57 10.47 -17.25
N ALA A 413 -2.23 10.60 -16.09
CA ALA A 413 -1.84 11.54 -15.05
C ALA A 413 -0.47 11.20 -14.43
N LEU A 414 -0.12 9.92 -14.31
CA LEU A 414 1.21 9.50 -13.86
C LEU A 414 2.29 9.98 -14.82
N VAL A 415 2.10 9.82 -16.14
CA VAL A 415 3.01 10.37 -17.16
C VAL A 415 3.12 11.89 -17.01
N TRP A 416 1.99 12.58 -16.80
CA TRP A 416 1.99 14.01 -16.53
C TRP A 416 2.75 14.38 -15.25
N VAL A 417 2.64 13.61 -14.16
CA VAL A 417 3.40 13.84 -12.93
C VAL A 417 4.90 13.68 -13.19
N VAL A 418 5.32 12.63 -13.90
CA VAL A 418 6.73 12.44 -14.31
C VAL A 418 7.23 13.65 -15.08
N TRP A 419 6.48 14.09 -16.10
CA TRP A 419 6.81 15.25 -16.89
C TRP A 419 6.93 16.53 -16.02
N ARG A 420 6.00 16.77 -15.09
CA ARG A 420 6.03 17.91 -14.16
C ARG A 420 7.24 17.87 -13.23
N VAL A 421 7.61 16.69 -12.71
CA VAL A 421 8.76 16.54 -11.81
C VAL A 421 10.06 16.77 -12.57
N VAL A 422 10.22 16.18 -13.75
CA VAL A 422 11.46 16.26 -14.54
C VAL A 422 11.64 17.63 -15.18
N ARG A 423 10.63 18.12 -15.92
CA ARG A 423 10.74 19.35 -16.73
C ARG A 423 10.50 20.62 -15.92
N HIS A 424 9.54 20.57 -14.98
CA HIS A 424 9.15 21.74 -14.19
C HIS A 424 9.64 21.70 -12.74
N ARG A 425 10.45 20.70 -12.37
CA ARG A 425 11.02 20.56 -11.02
C ARG A 425 9.94 20.61 -9.93
N ALA A 426 8.76 20.04 -10.22
CA ALA A 426 7.62 19.99 -9.31
C ALA A 426 7.82 18.92 -8.22
N TRP A 427 8.89 19.05 -7.42
CA TRP A 427 9.33 18.07 -6.43
C TRP A 427 8.28 17.75 -5.36
N SER A 428 7.28 18.60 -5.16
CA SER A 428 6.14 18.29 -4.27
C SER A 428 5.34 17.07 -4.70
N LEU A 429 5.41 16.68 -5.99
CA LEU A 429 4.73 15.50 -6.54
C LEU A 429 5.62 14.24 -6.53
N SER A 430 6.92 14.37 -6.25
CA SER A 430 7.83 13.23 -6.25
C SER A 430 7.44 12.11 -5.26
N PRO A 431 6.80 12.38 -4.10
CA PRO A 431 6.35 11.29 -3.22
C PRO A 431 5.41 10.29 -3.92
N ILE A 432 4.56 10.76 -4.86
CA ILE A 432 3.68 9.89 -5.64
C ILE A 432 4.51 8.94 -6.51
N LEU A 433 5.53 9.48 -7.19
CA LEU A 433 6.44 8.67 -8.02
C LEU A 433 7.26 7.68 -7.20
N ILE A 434 7.64 8.05 -5.97
CA ILE A 434 8.35 7.15 -5.05
C ILE A 434 7.44 6.00 -4.61
N GLY A 435 6.16 6.28 -4.36
CA GLY A 435 5.15 5.25 -4.13
C GLY A 435 5.05 4.27 -5.28
N ILE A 436 4.85 4.77 -6.51
CA ILE A 436 4.84 3.96 -7.73
C ILE A 436 6.16 3.18 -7.89
N ALA A 437 7.30 3.81 -7.63
CA ALA A 437 8.60 3.15 -7.73
C ALA A 437 8.74 1.99 -6.73
N ALA A 438 8.22 2.16 -5.52
CA ALA A 438 8.25 1.14 -4.46
C ALA A 438 7.34 -0.05 -4.78
N THR A 439 6.20 0.18 -5.42
CA THR A 439 5.14 -0.82 -5.55
C THR A 439 5.02 -1.43 -6.95
N TYR A 440 5.47 -0.74 -8.00
CA TYR A 440 5.35 -1.18 -9.38
C TYR A 440 6.67 -1.62 -10.03
N LEU A 441 7.73 -0.81 -9.92
CA LEU A 441 9.00 -1.09 -10.62
C LEU A 441 9.62 -2.47 -10.31
N PRO A 442 9.55 -3.00 -9.07
CA PRO A 442 10.05 -4.34 -8.79
C PRO A 442 9.39 -5.41 -9.66
N TRP A 443 8.13 -5.25 -10.06
CA TRP A 443 7.45 -6.23 -10.89
C TRP A 443 7.98 -6.26 -12.32
N LEU A 444 8.57 -5.16 -12.81
CA LEU A 444 9.15 -5.10 -14.14
C LEU A 444 10.35 -6.04 -14.33
N GLN A 445 10.96 -6.54 -13.25
CA GLN A 445 12.01 -7.55 -13.35
C GLN A 445 11.47 -8.98 -13.55
N TYR A 446 10.18 -9.22 -13.28
CA TYR A 446 9.54 -10.53 -13.27
C TYR A 446 8.66 -10.75 -14.52
N GLN A 447 9.29 -10.81 -15.69
CA GLN A 447 8.57 -10.93 -16.98
C GLN A 447 8.06 -12.35 -17.28
N ASN A 448 8.74 -13.37 -16.74
CA ASN A 448 8.45 -14.80 -16.99
C ASN A 448 7.86 -15.52 -15.77
N ARG A 449 7.43 -14.75 -14.76
CA ARG A 449 6.85 -15.29 -13.53
C ARG A 449 5.33 -15.27 -13.64
N THR A 450 4.66 -16.26 -13.07
CA THR A 450 3.20 -16.27 -12.98
C THR A 450 2.75 -15.21 -11.97
N VAL A 451 2.27 -14.09 -12.49
CA VAL A 451 1.80 -12.93 -11.71
C VAL A 451 0.48 -12.44 -12.25
N PHE A 452 -0.27 -11.73 -11.42
CA PHE A 452 -1.67 -11.39 -11.68
C PHE A 452 -1.91 -9.91 -11.54
N MET A 453 -2.97 -9.43 -12.20
CA MET A 453 -3.27 -8.02 -12.23
C MET A 453 -3.78 -7.47 -10.88
N PHE A 454 -4.41 -8.31 -10.05
CA PHE A 454 -4.91 -7.90 -8.75
C PHE A 454 -3.80 -7.42 -7.79
N TYR A 455 -2.52 -7.77 -8.05
CA TYR A 455 -1.35 -7.22 -7.33
C TYR A 455 -1.28 -5.69 -7.41
N THR A 456 -1.95 -5.08 -8.38
CA THR A 456 -1.95 -3.63 -8.58
C THR A 456 -2.79 -2.86 -7.56
N VAL A 457 -3.51 -3.52 -6.63
CA VAL A 457 -4.24 -2.85 -5.54
C VAL A 457 -3.33 -1.98 -4.67
N VAL A 458 -2.06 -2.36 -4.49
CA VAL A 458 -1.07 -1.55 -3.74
C VAL A 458 -0.51 -0.37 -4.57
N ILE A 459 -0.74 -0.37 -5.88
CA ILE A 459 -0.34 0.67 -6.84
C ILE A 459 -1.46 1.71 -7.00
N GLU A 460 -2.72 1.25 -7.00
CA GLU A 460 -3.93 2.04 -7.21
C GLU A 460 -3.97 3.34 -6.38
N PRO A 461 -3.70 3.36 -5.05
CA PRO A 461 -3.67 4.60 -4.28
C PRO A 461 -2.78 5.70 -4.88
N PHE A 462 -1.62 5.32 -5.41
CA PHE A 462 -0.68 6.28 -6.01
C PHE A 462 -1.13 6.75 -7.39
N LEU A 463 -1.79 5.88 -8.18
CA LEU A 463 -2.42 6.28 -9.44
C LEU A 463 -3.56 7.28 -9.20
N VAL A 464 -4.40 7.04 -8.20
CA VAL A 464 -5.47 7.98 -7.80
C VAL A 464 -4.86 9.30 -7.34
N LEU A 465 -3.79 9.29 -6.54
CA LEU A 465 -3.11 10.52 -6.13
C LEU A 465 -2.52 11.28 -7.34
N ALA A 466 -1.97 10.59 -8.34
CA ALA A 466 -1.49 11.20 -9.57
C ALA A 466 -2.64 11.85 -10.35
N PHE A 467 -3.76 11.14 -10.51
CA PHE A 467 -4.97 11.65 -11.14
C PHE A 467 -5.51 12.89 -10.43
N VAL A 468 -5.64 12.86 -9.11
CA VAL A 468 -6.11 13.99 -8.30
C VAL A 468 -5.18 15.20 -8.42
N ALA A 469 -3.86 14.99 -8.49
CA ALA A 469 -2.91 16.07 -8.73
C ALA A 469 -3.11 16.73 -10.11
N ALA A 470 -3.33 15.92 -11.16
CA ALA A 470 -3.62 16.41 -12.50
C ALA A 470 -4.97 17.13 -12.57
N LEU A 471 -6.02 16.55 -11.96
CA LEU A 471 -7.36 17.12 -11.89
C LEU A 471 -7.38 18.46 -11.14
N MET A 472 -6.62 18.56 -10.05
CA MET A 472 -6.43 19.84 -9.33
C MET A 472 -5.72 20.88 -10.19
N ALA A 473 -4.77 20.48 -11.02
CA ALA A 473 -4.12 21.42 -11.94
C ALA A 473 -5.08 21.86 -13.06
N LEU A 474 -5.90 20.93 -13.57
CA LEU A 474 -6.89 21.19 -14.62
C LEU A 474 -8.03 22.07 -14.12
N SER A 475 -8.49 21.89 -12.87
CA SER A 475 -9.59 22.67 -12.28
C SER A 475 -9.31 24.17 -12.21
N ARG A 476 -8.02 24.56 -12.21
CA ARG A 476 -7.58 25.96 -12.28
C ARG A 476 -7.89 26.61 -13.62
N LYS A 477 -7.95 25.82 -14.70
CA LYS A 477 -8.29 26.28 -16.06
C LYS A 477 -9.78 26.05 -16.37
N TRP A 478 -10.32 24.92 -15.94
CA TRP A 478 -11.70 24.52 -16.16
C TRP A 478 -12.35 24.14 -14.83
N ARG A 479 -13.14 25.06 -14.25
CA ARG A 479 -13.76 24.85 -12.93
C ARG A 479 -14.69 23.64 -12.88
N GLY A 480 -15.30 23.26 -14.00
CA GLY A 480 -16.19 22.09 -14.11
C GLY A 480 -15.46 20.74 -14.22
N ALA A 481 -14.14 20.73 -14.42
CA ALA A 481 -13.38 19.49 -14.66
C ALA A 481 -13.57 18.43 -13.57
N PRO A 482 -13.51 18.77 -12.25
CA PRO A 482 -13.73 17.76 -11.21
C PRO A 482 -15.13 17.17 -11.25
N ALA A 483 -16.16 17.98 -11.47
CA ALA A 483 -17.55 17.50 -11.51
C ALA A 483 -17.74 16.53 -12.69
N VAL A 484 -17.31 16.91 -13.90
CA VAL A 484 -17.43 16.05 -15.09
C VAL A 484 -16.65 14.75 -14.91
N ALA A 485 -15.40 14.83 -14.44
CA ALA A 485 -14.58 13.64 -14.22
C ALA A 485 -15.23 12.69 -13.20
N LEU A 486 -15.68 13.22 -12.06
CA LEU A 486 -16.35 12.43 -11.02
C LEU A 486 -17.63 11.78 -11.56
N THR A 487 -18.48 12.54 -12.24
CA THR A 487 -19.72 12.01 -12.82
C THR A 487 -19.45 10.85 -13.78
N LEU A 488 -18.54 11.03 -14.74
CA LEU A 488 -18.21 9.97 -15.71
C LEU A 488 -17.61 8.73 -15.05
N ILE A 489 -16.69 8.92 -14.10
CA ILE A 489 -16.07 7.80 -13.37
C ILE A 489 -17.12 7.07 -12.54
N THR A 490 -18.00 7.79 -11.82
CA THR A 490 -19.09 7.20 -11.05
C THR A 490 -20.07 6.41 -11.94
N PHE A 491 -20.37 6.88 -13.15
CA PHE A 491 -21.19 6.12 -14.10
C PHE A 491 -20.52 4.81 -14.53
N VAL A 492 -19.22 4.85 -14.82
CA VAL A 492 -18.46 3.63 -15.13
C VAL A 492 -18.46 2.70 -13.91
N SER A 493 -18.25 3.22 -12.69
CA SER A 493 -18.34 2.41 -11.48
C SER A 493 -19.72 1.79 -11.29
N ALA A 494 -20.80 2.54 -11.53
CA ALA A 494 -22.16 2.03 -11.43
C ALA A 494 -22.44 0.90 -12.44
N PHE A 495 -21.88 1.00 -13.65
CA PHE A 495 -21.97 -0.05 -14.67
C PHE A 495 -21.28 -1.35 -14.21
N PHE A 496 -20.05 -1.27 -13.68
CA PHE A 496 -19.30 -2.44 -13.23
C PHE A 496 -19.67 -2.94 -11.81
N LEU A 497 -20.41 -2.16 -11.02
CA LEU A 497 -20.70 -2.46 -9.61
C LEU A 497 -21.32 -3.86 -9.39
N PRO A 498 -22.29 -4.32 -10.21
CA PRO A 498 -22.84 -5.67 -10.05
C PRO A 498 -21.78 -6.77 -10.16
N VAL A 499 -20.81 -6.61 -11.06
CA VAL A 499 -19.71 -7.55 -11.27
C VAL A 499 -18.68 -7.47 -10.13
N TRP A 500 -18.41 -6.27 -9.59
CA TRP A 500 -17.49 -6.15 -8.45
C TRP A 500 -18.08 -6.67 -7.14
N LEU A 501 -19.40 -6.59 -6.98
CA LEU A 501 -20.09 -7.09 -5.79
C LEU A 501 -20.51 -8.56 -5.90
N GLY A 502 -20.40 -9.17 -7.08
CA GLY A 502 -20.82 -10.55 -7.32
C GLY A 502 -22.33 -10.72 -7.26
N TRP A 503 -23.08 -9.78 -7.84
CA TRP A 503 -24.52 -9.91 -8.00
C TRP A 503 -24.86 -10.85 -9.15
N ASP A 504 -25.98 -11.53 -9.01
CA ASP A 504 -26.57 -12.33 -10.07
C ASP A 504 -27.04 -11.41 -11.20
N ILE A 505 -26.47 -11.60 -12.39
CA ILE A 505 -26.73 -10.77 -13.56
C ILE A 505 -27.03 -11.63 -14.78
N PRO A 506 -27.78 -11.12 -15.77
CA PRO A 506 -27.96 -11.82 -17.02
C PRO A 506 -26.62 -12.04 -17.75
N VAL A 507 -26.46 -13.19 -18.42
CA VAL A 507 -25.22 -13.53 -19.15
C VAL A 507 -24.86 -12.46 -20.20
N TRP A 508 -25.85 -11.86 -20.87
CA TRP A 508 -25.61 -10.77 -21.81
C TRP A 508 -24.98 -9.54 -21.14
N PHE A 509 -25.39 -9.23 -19.90
CA PHE A 509 -24.86 -8.09 -19.16
C PHE A 509 -23.43 -8.38 -18.71
N ALA A 510 -23.14 -9.60 -18.22
CA ALA A 510 -21.77 -10.02 -17.92
C ALA A 510 -20.86 -9.84 -19.16
N ARG A 511 -21.33 -10.25 -20.35
CA ARG A 511 -20.56 -10.10 -21.60
C ARG A 511 -20.27 -8.65 -21.99
N LEU A 512 -21.15 -7.69 -21.66
CA LEU A 512 -20.90 -6.27 -21.92
C LEU A 512 -19.72 -5.68 -21.12
N HIS A 513 -19.28 -6.36 -20.07
CA HIS A 513 -18.13 -5.91 -19.28
C HIS A 513 -16.79 -6.26 -19.93
N TYR A 514 -16.77 -7.12 -20.95
CA TYR A 514 -15.57 -7.47 -21.70
C TYR A 514 -15.32 -6.49 -22.84
N TRP A 515 -14.70 -5.35 -22.53
CA TRP A 515 -14.42 -4.33 -23.54
C TRP A 515 -13.31 -4.72 -24.50
N PHE A 516 -12.40 -5.61 -24.08
CA PHE A 516 -11.34 -6.16 -24.92
C PHE A 516 -11.38 -7.69 -24.90
N PRO A 517 -11.02 -8.37 -26.00
CA PRO A 517 -10.93 -9.83 -26.04
C PRO A 517 -10.01 -10.41 -24.96
N ALA A 518 -8.95 -9.68 -24.59
CA ALA A 518 -8.00 -10.10 -23.57
C ALA A 518 -8.57 -10.08 -22.14
N TRP A 519 -9.82 -9.66 -21.92
CA TRP A 519 -10.47 -9.68 -20.60
C TRP A 519 -11.19 -11.00 -20.28
N ILE A 520 -11.20 -11.96 -21.22
CA ILE A 520 -11.80 -13.30 -21.09
C ILE A 520 -10.71 -14.35 -21.03
#